data_AF-A0A1I3Q857-F1
#
_entry.id   AF-A0A1I3Q857-F1
#
_cell.length_a   1.000
_cell.length_b   1.000
_cell.length_c   1.000
_cell.angle_alpha   90.00
_cell.angle_beta   90.00
_cell.angle_gamma   90.00
#
_symmetry.space_group_name_H-M   'P 1'
#
loop_
_entity.id
_entity.type
_entity.pdbx_description
1 polymer ?
#
loop_
_entity_poly.entity_id
_entity_poly.type
_entity_poly.pdbx_seq_one_letter_code
_entity_poly.pdbx_strand_id
1 'polypeptide(L)'
;MAEVLEREVIDADDLQGFSDPLADVAGLSSVLVHDVGQGDAISILDADERPVLRIDYGGLQSGPFKGKTGKARAGSINAKLPILQAAPLMLTHWDEDHWCSARRHTDVLTKARWIVPRQRTSPRAVRLSAKVATINCVPEAEVGTVFQYRAQNGDTVWWEKIDHFDPTGEGEDCNMTGLAFSVTRGDRVIFLPGDAPFDRIRHYRLHQEDGRKMVGLVAFHHGSGNHWRNATEEFLKTWASPNMDQKVVFSYGDPNTYDHPVLDNYEPYFGASAFFATPQVRQRTIGPIHIRL
;
A
#
# COMPACT_ATOMS: atom_id res chain seq x y z
N MET A 1 23.15 -26.15 1.77
CA MET A 1 22.85 -25.05 0.82
C MET A 1 21.34 -24.93 0.77
N ALA A 2 20.76 -23.77 1.09
CA ALA A 2 19.33 -23.58 0.94
C ALA A 2 19.03 -23.60 -0.56
N GLU A 3 18.05 -24.39 -0.97
CA GLU A 3 17.58 -24.42 -2.36
C GLU A 3 17.06 -23.01 -2.70
N VAL A 4 17.75 -22.30 -3.60
CA VAL A 4 17.28 -21.02 -4.12
C VAL A 4 16.05 -21.35 -4.94
N LEU A 5 14.86 -21.13 -4.36
CA LEU A 5 13.61 -21.29 -5.08
C LEU A 5 13.63 -20.33 -6.27
N GLU A 6 13.52 -20.89 -7.47
CA GLU A 6 13.54 -20.12 -8.71
C GLU A 6 12.40 -19.09 -8.69
N ARG A 7 12.71 -17.82 -8.89
CA ARG A 7 11.70 -16.75 -8.97
C ARG A 7 10.94 -16.87 -10.29
N GLU A 8 9.63 -16.66 -10.24
CA GLU A 8 8.71 -16.84 -11.36
C GLU A 8 7.97 -15.52 -11.65
N VAL A 9 7.61 -15.29 -12.91
CA VAL A 9 6.85 -14.10 -13.33
C VAL A 9 5.37 -14.28 -13.00
N ILE A 10 4.72 -13.21 -12.56
CA ILE A 10 3.26 -13.17 -12.42
C ILE A 10 2.63 -13.23 -13.79
N ASP A 11 1.93 -14.33 -14.05
CA ASP A 11 1.32 -14.66 -15.33
C ASP A 11 -0.20 -14.43 -15.30
N ALA A 12 -0.58 -13.16 -15.21
CA ALA A 12 -1.97 -12.72 -15.37
C ALA A 12 -2.13 -11.89 -16.65
N ASP A 13 -3.34 -11.82 -17.20
CA ASP A 13 -3.61 -11.00 -18.38
C ASP A 13 -3.40 -9.52 -18.09
N ASP A 14 -2.90 -8.78 -19.08
CA ASP A 14 -2.81 -7.33 -19.01
C ASP A 14 -4.22 -6.71 -18.95
N LEU A 15 -4.35 -5.70 -18.10
CA LEU A 15 -5.59 -4.97 -17.93
C LEU A 15 -5.99 -4.27 -19.24
N GLN A 16 -7.19 -4.58 -19.73
CA GLN A 16 -7.78 -3.97 -20.92
C GLN A 16 -8.49 -2.65 -20.54
N GLY A 17 -7.69 -1.63 -20.22
CA GLY A 17 -8.18 -0.30 -19.84
C GLY A 17 -8.53 -0.15 -18.35
N PHE A 18 -8.48 1.09 -17.86
CA PHE A 18 -8.72 1.41 -16.45
C PHE A 18 -10.16 1.82 -16.20
N SER A 19 -10.90 1.04 -15.42
CA SER A 19 -12.20 1.46 -14.88
C SER A 19 -11.97 2.30 -13.63
N ASP A 20 -12.40 3.57 -13.63
CA ASP A 20 -12.29 4.46 -12.48
C ASP A 20 -13.25 4.02 -11.36
N PRO A 21 -12.75 3.51 -10.21
CA PRO A 21 -13.60 3.07 -9.10
C PRO A 21 -14.23 4.24 -8.34
N LEU A 22 -13.85 5.49 -8.64
CA LEU A 22 -14.36 6.69 -8.00
C LEU A 22 -15.39 7.44 -8.84
N ALA A 23 -15.72 6.98 -10.05
CA ALA A 23 -16.61 7.68 -10.98
C ALA A 23 -17.98 8.05 -10.36
N ASP A 24 -18.54 7.17 -9.52
CA ASP A 24 -19.82 7.36 -8.83
C ASP A 24 -19.66 7.77 -7.35
N VAL A 25 -18.44 8.04 -6.90
CA VAL A 25 -18.13 8.41 -5.52
C VAL A 25 -18.26 9.93 -5.38
N ALA A 26 -19.14 10.37 -4.48
CA ALA A 26 -19.40 11.80 -4.25
C ALA A 26 -18.13 12.56 -3.81
N GLY A 27 -17.33 11.93 -2.96
CA GLY A 27 -16.07 12.48 -2.44
C GLY A 27 -15.38 11.47 -1.53
N LEU A 28 -14.11 11.71 -1.23
CA LEU A 28 -13.34 10.87 -0.32
C LEU A 28 -13.49 11.36 1.12
N SER A 29 -13.07 10.61 2.13
CA SER A 29 -13.02 11.11 3.52
C SER A 29 -11.62 10.97 4.12
N SER A 30 -11.05 9.78 4.01
CA SER A 30 -9.80 9.44 4.66
C SER A 30 -9.14 8.22 4.04
N VAL A 31 -7.87 8.06 4.37
CA VAL A 31 -7.13 6.81 4.20
C VAL A 31 -7.10 6.10 5.56
N LEU A 32 -7.59 4.87 5.61
CA LEU A 32 -7.58 3.99 6.77
C LEU A 32 -6.45 2.96 6.63
N VAL A 33 -5.55 2.93 7.60
CA VAL A 33 -4.46 1.94 7.69
C VAL A 33 -4.83 0.87 8.72
N HIS A 34 -4.85 -0.38 8.29
CA HIS A 34 -5.31 -1.50 9.12
C HIS A 34 -4.15 -2.15 9.88
N ASP A 35 -4.35 -2.47 11.16
CA ASP A 35 -3.44 -3.39 11.86
C ASP A 35 -3.57 -4.81 11.30
N VAL A 36 -2.62 -5.22 10.48
CA VAL A 36 -2.50 -6.59 9.98
C VAL A 36 -1.26 -7.30 10.53
N GLY A 37 -0.51 -6.63 11.41
CA GLY A 37 0.85 -7.00 11.78
C GLY A 37 1.86 -6.45 10.79
N GLN A 38 2.89 -7.23 10.49
CA GLN A 38 3.90 -6.87 9.49
C GLN A 38 3.26 -6.79 8.09
N GLY A 39 3.38 -5.65 7.43
CA GLY A 39 2.85 -5.40 6.09
C GLY A 39 1.78 -4.31 6.02
N ASP A 40 1.43 -3.92 4.80
CA ASP A 40 0.43 -2.90 4.53
C ASP A 40 -0.95 -3.50 4.20
N ALA A 41 -1.98 -2.85 4.72
CA ALA A 41 -3.37 -3.05 4.30
C ALA A 41 -4.09 -1.72 4.49
N ILE A 42 -4.49 -1.11 3.38
CA ILE A 42 -4.95 0.27 3.33
C ILE A 42 -6.31 0.34 2.66
N SER A 43 -7.15 1.30 3.06
CA SER A 43 -8.43 1.57 2.44
C SER A 43 -8.63 3.04 2.21
N ILE A 44 -8.93 3.40 0.98
CA ILE A 44 -9.42 4.73 0.64
C ILE A 44 -10.93 4.70 0.87
N LEU A 45 -11.41 5.61 1.70
CA LEU A 45 -12.81 5.68 2.12
C LEU A 45 -13.53 6.83 1.41
N ASP A 46 -14.78 6.62 1.03
CA ASP A 46 -15.69 7.68 0.58
C ASP A 46 -16.18 8.54 1.75
N ALA A 47 -16.99 9.56 1.45
CA ALA A 47 -17.64 10.44 2.42
C ALA A 47 -18.55 9.71 3.43
N ASP A 48 -19.05 8.51 3.09
CA ASP A 48 -19.88 7.65 3.95
C ASP A 48 -19.03 6.62 4.74
N GLU A 49 -17.71 6.79 4.76
CA GLU A 49 -16.72 5.89 5.37
C GLU A 49 -16.71 4.46 4.79
N ARG A 50 -17.21 4.28 3.55
CA ARG A 50 -17.18 2.99 2.86
C ARG A 50 -15.87 2.86 2.06
N PRO A 51 -15.19 1.70 2.08
CA PRO A 51 -14.02 1.47 1.25
C PRO A 51 -14.36 1.47 -0.24
N VAL A 52 -13.72 2.36 -1.00
CA VAL A 52 -13.87 2.47 -2.47
C VAL A 52 -12.68 1.90 -3.22
N LEU A 53 -11.50 1.89 -2.59
CA LEU A 53 -10.30 1.22 -3.09
C LEU A 53 -9.55 0.56 -1.92
N ARG A 54 -9.13 -0.69 -2.11
CA ARG A 54 -8.16 -1.35 -1.24
C ARG A 54 -6.78 -1.28 -1.85
N ILE A 55 -5.79 -0.91 -1.04
CA ILE A 55 -4.37 -0.99 -1.41
C ILE A 55 -3.74 -2.01 -0.46
N ASP A 56 -3.14 -3.04 -1.04
CA ASP A 56 -2.57 -4.18 -0.33
C ASP A 56 -3.54 -4.97 0.55
N TYR A 57 -3.09 -6.15 0.95
CA TYR A 57 -3.81 -7.10 1.78
C TYR A 57 -2.85 -7.90 2.65
N GLY A 58 -1.98 -7.16 3.33
CA GLY A 58 -0.82 -7.66 4.05
C GLY A 58 -1.10 -8.36 5.37
N GLY A 59 -0.03 -8.76 6.08
CA GLY A 59 -0.11 -9.32 7.44
C GLY A 59 0.74 -10.57 7.68
N LEU A 60 2.04 -10.50 7.41
CA LEU A 60 2.97 -11.63 7.45
C LEU A 60 3.19 -12.20 8.86
N GLN A 61 3.27 -11.37 9.91
CA GLN A 61 3.55 -11.83 11.29
C GLN A 61 3.03 -10.83 12.34
N SER A 62 3.05 -11.21 13.61
CA SER A 62 2.80 -10.31 14.77
C SER A 62 1.56 -9.40 14.66
N GLY A 63 0.55 -9.89 13.93
CA GLY A 63 -0.73 -9.22 13.70
C GLY A 63 -1.88 -9.81 14.53
N PRO A 64 -3.09 -9.27 14.38
CA PRO A 64 -4.29 -9.70 15.11
C PRO A 64 -4.78 -11.12 14.73
N PHE A 65 -4.14 -11.73 13.73
CA PHE A 65 -4.44 -13.07 13.23
C PHE A 65 -3.48 -14.15 13.77
N LYS A 66 -2.48 -13.76 14.58
CA LYS A 66 -1.51 -14.69 15.17
C LYS A 66 -2.21 -15.80 15.98
N GLY A 67 -1.70 -17.02 15.86
CA GLY A 67 -2.26 -18.21 16.53
C GLY A 67 -3.51 -18.81 15.88
N LYS A 68 -4.11 -18.16 14.87
CA LYS A 68 -5.25 -18.70 14.13
C LYS A 68 -4.81 -19.43 12.87
N THR A 69 -5.54 -20.47 12.48
CA THR A 69 -5.28 -21.26 11.26
C THR A 69 -6.57 -21.54 10.47
N GLY A 70 -6.43 -21.97 9.22
CA GLY A 70 -7.55 -22.42 8.37
C GLY A 70 -8.73 -21.42 8.29
N LYS A 71 -9.95 -21.95 8.39
CA LYS A 71 -11.19 -21.17 8.33
C LYS A 71 -11.32 -20.14 9.47
N ALA A 72 -10.79 -20.43 10.66
CA ALA A 72 -10.84 -19.50 11.79
C ALA A 72 -9.99 -18.24 11.53
N ARG A 73 -8.80 -18.42 10.95
CA ARG A 73 -7.98 -17.29 10.49
C ARG A 73 -8.69 -16.52 9.38
N ALA A 74 -9.21 -17.22 8.37
CA ALA A 74 -9.90 -16.58 7.26
C ALA A 74 -11.13 -15.78 7.70
N GLY A 75 -11.97 -16.33 8.59
CA GLY A 75 -13.12 -15.61 9.15
C GLY A 75 -12.72 -14.36 9.93
N SER A 76 -11.60 -14.41 10.67
CA SER A 76 -11.08 -13.22 11.37
C SER A 76 -10.56 -12.16 10.40
N ILE A 77 -9.90 -12.57 9.32
CA ILE A 77 -9.43 -11.67 8.27
C ILE A 77 -10.62 -11.03 7.56
N ASN A 78 -11.60 -11.81 7.11
CA ASN A 78 -12.81 -11.31 6.44
C ASN A 78 -13.61 -10.34 7.33
N ALA A 79 -13.63 -10.57 8.65
CA ALA A 79 -14.29 -9.66 9.60
C ALA A 79 -13.53 -8.34 9.76
N LYS A 80 -12.19 -8.36 9.74
CA LYS A 80 -11.35 -7.17 9.91
C LYS A 80 -11.16 -6.38 8.60
N LEU A 81 -11.08 -7.08 7.49
CA LEU A 81 -10.87 -6.56 6.14
C LEU A 81 -12.03 -7.00 5.22
N PRO A 82 -13.26 -6.53 5.48
CA PRO A 82 -14.40 -6.93 4.65
C PRO A 82 -14.23 -6.43 3.22
N ILE A 83 -14.56 -7.28 2.25
CA ILE A 83 -14.47 -6.99 0.82
C ILE A 83 -15.82 -7.24 0.15
N LEU A 84 -16.26 -6.27 -0.65
CA LEU A 84 -17.48 -6.39 -1.44
C LEU A 84 -17.22 -7.14 -2.74
N GLN A 85 -18.28 -7.67 -3.35
CA GLN A 85 -18.17 -8.29 -4.67
C GLN A 85 -17.69 -7.25 -5.69
N ALA A 86 -16.76 -7.67 -6.54
CA ALA A 86 -16.09 -6.86 -7.55
C ALA A 86 -15.36 -5.60 -7.02
N ALA A 87 -15.11 -5.51 -5.70
CA ALA A 87 -14.37 -4.38 -5.13
C ALA A 87 -12.93 -4.34 -5.69
N PRO A 88 -12.44 -3.16 -6.08
CA PRO A 88 -11.09 -3.02 -6.61
C PRO A 88 -10.07 -3.16 -5.47
N LEU A 89 -9.03 -3.95 -5.73
CA LEU A 89 -7.86 -4.10 -4.89
C LEU A 89 -6.63 -3.91 -5.75
N MET A 90 -5.76 -2.99 -5.35
CA MET A 90 -4.47 -2.77 -6.01
C MET A 90 -3.35 -3.23 -5.10
N LEU A 91 -2.46 -4.08 -5.62
CA LEU A 91 -1.29 -4.55 -4.89
C LEU A 91 -0.10 -3.67 -5.26
N THR A 92 0.61 -3.13 -4.27
CA THR A 92 1.82 -2.32 -4.50
C THR A 92 2.95 -3.18 -5.04
N HIS A 93 3.22 -4.34 -4.45
CA HIS A 93 4.20 -5.31 -4.94
C HIS A 93 3.97 -6.72 -4.36
N TRP A 94 4.74 -7.70 -4.84
CA TRP A 94 4.54 -9.12 -4.53
C TRP A 94 5.35 -9.67 -3.34
N ASP A 95 5.91 -8.84 -2.48
CA ASP A 95 6.53 -9.35 -1.25
C ASP A 95 5.46 -9.82 -0.24
N GLU A 96 5.79 -10.86 0.53
CA GLU A 96 4.76 -11.67 1.20
C GLU A 96 3.93 -10.83 2.19
N ASP A 97 4.52 -9.84 2.83
CA ASP A 97 3.82 -8.97 3.77
C ASP A 97 2.80 -8.02 3.15
N HIS A 98 2.74 -7.84 1.83
CA HIS A 98 1.71 -7.03 1.18
C HIS A 98 0.49 -7.82 0.71
N TRP A 99 0.55 -9.16 0.71
CA TRP A 99 -0.58 -10.01 0.30
C TRP A 99 -0.89 -11.15 1.26
N CYS A 100 -0.08 -11.37 2.31
CA CYS A 100 -0.17 -12.56 3.17
C CYS A 100 -1.55 -12.83 3.76
N SER A 101 -2.38 -11.80 4.01
CA SER A 101 -3.74 -12.02 4.51
C SER A 101 -4.67 -12.59 3.46
N ALA A 102 -4.35 -12.52 2.17
CA ALA A 102 -5.09 -13.12 1.07
C ALA A 102 -4.81 -14.62 0.97
N ARG A 103 -4.87 -15.35 2.08
CA ARG A 103 -4.67 -16.80 2.11
C ARG A 103 -5.96 -17.54 1.78
N ARG A 104 -5.83 -18.85 1.54
CA ARG A 104 -6.94 -19.77 1.26
C ARG A 104 -8.12 -19.51 2.21
N HIS A 105 -9.34 -19.51 1.66
CA HIS A 105 -10.62 -19.30 2.33
C HIS A 105 -10.98 -17.86 2.69
N THR A 106 -10.13 -16.88 2.36
CA THR A 106 -10.53 -15.46 2.48
C THR A 106 -11.35 -15.04 1.26
N ASP A 107 -12.28 -14.12 1.50
CA ASP A 107 -13.24 -13.68 0.49
C ASP A 107 -12.56 -12.86 -0.62
N VAL A 108 -11.42 -12.25 -0.33
CA VAL A 108 -10.68 -11.39 -1.26
C VAL A 108 -10.20 -12.14 -2.52
N LEU A 109 -10.01 -13.46 -2.44
CA LEU A 109 -9.59 -14.27 -3.59
C LEU A 109 -10.69 -14.47 -4.62
N THR A 110 -11.96 -14.41 -4.20
CA THR A 110 -13.11 -14.67 -5.10
C THR A 110 -13.98 -13.45 -5.34
N LYS A 111 -13.95 -12.45 -4.43
CA LYS A 111 -14.79 -11.26 -4.51
C LYS A 111 -14.06 -10.07 -5.12
N ALA A 112 -12.76 -9.88 -4.87
CA ALA A 112 -12.06 -8.68 -5.32
C ALA A 112 -11.63 -8.78 -6.79
N ARG A 113 -11.50 -7.62 -7.43
CA ARG A 113 -10.79 -7.45 -8.71
C ARG A 113 -9.39 -6.95 -8.40
N TRP A 114 -8.39 -7.80 -8.62
CA TRP A 114 -6.99 -7.49 -8.33
C TRP A 114 -6.35 -6.81 -9.54
N ILE A 115 -5.74 -5.65 -9.30
CA ILE A 115 -4.84 -4.98 -10.25
C ILE A 115 -3.46 -5.00 -9.61
N VAL A 116 -2.49 -5.59 -10.30
CA VAL A 116 -1.18 -5.90 -9.73
C VAL A 116 -0.07 -5.47 -10.69
N PRO A 117 1.15 -5.18 -10.23
CA PRO A 117 2.29 -5.05 -11.12
C PRO A 117 2.66 -6.45 -11.65
N ARG A 118 3.09 -6.52 -12.91
CA ARG A 118 3.81 -7.68 -13.41
C ARG A 118 5.22 -7.65 -12.83
N GLN A 119 5.61 -8.71 -12.13
CA GLN A 119 6.91 -8.81 -11.46
C GLN A 119 7.36 -10.27 -11.45
N ARG A 120 8.68 -10.49 -11.42
CA ARG A 120 9.33 -11.76 -11.12
C ARG A 120 9.53 -11.89 -9.62
N THR A 121 8.77 -12.78 -9.00
CA THR A 121 8.61 -12.88 -7.54
C THR A 121 8.74 -14.32 -7.03
N SER A 122 8.52 -14.51 -5.73
CA SER A 122 8.56 -15.83 -5.10
C SER A 122 7.51 -16.77 -5.70
N PRO A 123 7.80 -18.10 -5.77
CA PRO A 123 6.81 -19.09 -6.18
C PRO A 123 5.55 -19.10 -5.31
N ARG A 124 5.62 -18.58 -4.07
CA ARG A 124 4.45 -18.47 -3.17
C ARG A 124 3.49 -17.38 -3.64
N ALA A 125 4.01 -16.25 -4.10
CA ALA A 125 3.23 -15.18 -4.71
C ALA A 125 2.59 -15.64 -6.04
N VAL A 126 3.36 -16.31 -6.91
CA VAL A 126 2.81 -16.85 -8.17
C VAL A 126 1.70 -17.87 -7.91
N ARG A 127 1.90 -18.82 -6.99
CA ARG A 127 0.85 -19.76 -6.56
C ARG A 127 -0.37 -19.08 -5.91
N LEU A 128 -0.21 -17.89 -5.36
CA LEU A 128 -1.36 -17.11 -4.90
C LEU A 128 -2.08 -16.48 -6.07
N SER A 129 -1.37 -15.81 -6.97
CA SER A 129 -1.93 -15.11 -8.14
C SER A 129 -2.82 -16.04 -8.96
N ALA A 130 -2.40 -17.28 -9.19
CA ALA A 130 -3.17 -18.31 -9.91
C ALA A 130 -4.47 -18.75 -9.21
N LYS A 131 -4.70 -18.35 -7.95
CA LYS A 131 -5.93 -18.64 -7.19
C LYS A 131 -6.88 -17.45 -7.12
N VAL A 132 -6.45 -16.28 -7.56
CA VAL A 132 -7.28 -15.08 -7.57
C VAL A 132 -8.26 -15.21 -8.74
N ALA A 133 -9.56 -15.10 -8.47
CA ALA A 133 -10.60 -15.30 -9.48
C ALA A 133 -10.64 -14.19 -10.55
N THR A 134 -10.23 -12.97 -10.19
CA THR A 134 -10.14 -11.84 -11.12
C THR A 134 -8.89 -11.04 -10.82
N ILE A 135 -7.90 -11.18 -11.69
CA ILE A 135 -6.58 -10.56 -11.56
C ILE A 135 -6.12 -10.07 -12.93
N ASN A 136 -5.57 -8.86 -12.97
CA ASN A 136 -4.96 -8.29 -14.16
C ASN A 136 -3.67 -7.57 -13.81
N CYS A 137 -2.68 -7.69 -14.70
CA CYS A 137 -1.44 -6.92 -14.59
C CYS A 137 -1.65 -5.50 -15.14
N VAL A 138 -1.01 -4.51 -14.51
CA VAL A 138 -0.80 -3.21 -15.16
C VAL A 138 0.12 -3.46 -16.38
N PRO A 139 -0.28 -3.06 -17.60
CA PRO A 139 0.52 -3.32 -18.80
C PRO A 139 1.90 -2.67 -18.71
N GLU A 140 2.94 -3.34 -19.20
CA GLU A 140 4.29 -2.77 -19.22
C GLU A 140 4.41 -1.51 -20.07
N ALA A 141 3.54 -1.37 -21.09
CA ALA A 141 3.48 -0.16 -21.91
C ALA A 141 3.06 1.10 -21.11
N GLU A 142 2.48 0.92 -19.92
CA GLU A 142 1.99 2.01 -19.06
C GLU A 142 2.97 2.38 -17.92
N VAL A 143 4.19 1.81 -17.92
CA VAL A 143 5.20 2.16 -16.92
C VAL A 143 5.53 3.65 -16.96
N GLY A 144 5.43 4.29 -15.80
CA GLY A 144 5.68 5.71 -15.63
C GLY A 144 4.59 6.63 -16.20
N THR A 145 3.47 6.06 -16.70
CA THR A 145 2.22 6.80 -16.91
C THR A 145 1.58 7.07 -15.55
N VAL A 146 1.22 8.33 -15.32
CA VAL A 146 0.51 8.75 -14.10
C VAL A 146 -0.99 8.69 -14.34
N PHE A 147 -1.68 7.86 -13.57
CA PHE A 147 -3.12 7.69 -13.63
C PHE A 147 -3.82 8.43 -12.50
N GLN A 148 -5.08 8.77 -12.72
CA GLN A 148 -5.95 9.39 -11.73
C GLN A 148 -7.31 8.72 -11.74
N TYR A 149 -7.77 8.35 -10.55
CA TYR A 149 -9.18 8.10 -10.26
C TYR A 149 -9.78 9.36 -9.64
N ARG A 150 -10.99 9.74 -10.06
CA ARG A 150 -11.59 11.02 -9.70
C ARG A 150 -13.01 10.87 -9.15
N ALA A 151 -13.21 11.34 -7.93
CA ALA A 151 -14.52 11.48 -7.33
C ALA A 151 -15.25 12.72 -7.88
N GLN A 152 -16.57 12.77 -7.72
CA GLN A 152 -17.43 13.83 -8.26
C GLN A 152 -17.11 15.22 -7.71
N ASN A 153 -16.65 15.32 -6.47
CA ASN A 153 -16.20 16.59 -5.87
C ASN A 153 -14.78 17.02 -6.28
N GLY A 154 -14.10 16.26 -7.14
CA GLY A 154 -12.75 16.54 -7.61
C GLY A 154 -11.62 15.99 -6.74
N ASP A 155 -11.92 15.30 -5.63
CA ASP A 155 -10.92 14.50 -4.91
C ASP A 155 -10.35 13.44 -5.87
N THR A 156 -9.04 13.17 -5.78
CA THR A 156 -8.38 12.21 -6.67
C THR A 156 -7.48 11.24 -5.95
N VAL A 157 -7.39 10.03 -6.49
CA VAL A 157 -6.35 9.06 -6.16
C VAL A 157 -5.41 8.98 -7.36
N TRP A 158 -4.17 9.37 -7.15
CA TRP A 158 -3.12 9.26 -8.16
C TRP A 158 -2.38 7.96 -7.95
N TRP A 159 -1.94 7.33 -9.04
CA TRP A 159 -1.12 6.13 -8.95
C TRP A 159 -0.32 5.92 -10.24
N GLU A 160 0.76 5.16 -10.14
CA GLU A 160 1.58 4.78 -11.28
C GLU A 160 2.28 3.44 -11.04
N LYS A 161 2.65 2.75 -12.14
CA LYS A 161 3.66 1.70 -12.10
C LYS A 161 5.04 2.33 -12.24
N ILE A 162 5.91 2.05 -11.29
CA ILE A 162 7.13 2.83 -11.04
C ILE A 162 8.21 2.59 -12.10
N ASP A 163 8.46 1.32 -12.44
CA ASP A 163 9.51 0.93 -13.37
C ASP A 163 9.15 -0.39 -14.06
N HIS A 164 9.88 -0.74 -15.11
CA HIS A 164 9.72 -2.02 -15.79
C HIS A 164 10.23 -3.17 -14.92
N PHE A 165 9.54 -4.31 -14.95
CA PHE A 165 10.09 -5.51 -14.34
C PHE A 165 11.20 -6.10 -15.21
N ASP A 166 12.12 -6.86 -14.61
CA ASP A 166 13.17 -7.56 -15.36
C ASP A 166 12.74 -9.02 -15.61
N PRO A 167 12.30 -9.38 -16.82
CA PRO A 167 11.88 -10.75 -17.13
C PRO A 167 13.06 -11.74 -17.07
N THR A 168 14.29 -11.26 -17.21
CA THR A 168 15.50 -12.08 -17.30
C THR A 168 16.35 -12.06 -16.03
N GLY A 169 16.08 -11.14 -15.12
CA GLY A 169 16.88 -10.90 -13.93
C GLY A 169 16.80 -12.03 -12.91
N GLU A 170 17.95 -12.41 -12.37
CA GLU A 170 18.04 -13.41 -11.30
C GLU A 170 17.59 -12.88 -9.92
N GLY A 171 17.38 -11.56 -9.80
CA GLY A 171 17.07 -10.90 -8.53
C GLY A 171 16.30 -9.58 -8.68
N GLU A 172 15.08 -9.65 -9.21
CA GLU A 172 14.18 -8.49 -9.20
C GLU A 172 13.89 -8.05 -7.75
N ASP A 173 14.04 -6.75 -7.51
CA ASP A 173 13.57 -6.07 -6.31
C ASP A 173 12.16 -5.52 -6.57
N CYS A 174 11.16 -6.21 -6.02
CA CYS A 174 9.75 -5.87 -6.24
C CYS A 174 9.39 -4.46 -5.73
N ASN A 175 10.18 -3.91 -4.82
CA ASN A 175 9.99 -2.56 -4.28
C ASN A 175 10.26 -1.48 -5.34
N MET A 176 11.04 -1.79 -6.36
CA MET A 176 11.47 -0.84 -7.39
C MET A 176 10.56 -0.79 -8.62
N THR A 177 9.73 -1.81 -8.82
CA THR A 177 8.93 -2.02 -10.05
C THR A 177 7.42 -2.08 -9.79
N GLY A 178 7.03 -1.85 -8.53
CA GLY A 178 5.66 -1.93 -8.05
C GLY A 178 4.77 -0.73 -8.42
N LEU A 179 3.72 -0.53 -7.63
CA LEU A 179 2.79 0.60 -7.72
C LEU A 179 2.95 1.52 -6.51
N ALA A 180 2.83 2.82 -6.74
CA ALA A 180 2.75 3.83 -5.69
C ALA A 180 1.50 4.70 -5.86
N PHE A 181 1.01 5.27 -4.75
CA PHE A 181 -0.25 6.01 -4.72
C PHE A 181 -0.12 7.34 -3.97
N SER A 182 -1.03 8.27 -4.28
CA SER A 182 -1.34 9.41 -3.43
C SER A 182 -2.84 9.68 -3.44
N VAL A 183 -3.32 10.40 -2.43
CA VAL A 183 -4.71 10.87 -2.37
C VAL A 183 -4.71 12.37 -2.16
N THR A 184 -5.49 13.10 -2.95
CA THR A 184 -5.49 14.57 -2.91
C THR A 184 -6.88 15.17 -2.78
N ARG A 185 -6.95 16.29 -2.05
CA ARG A 185 -8.11 17.18 -1.95
C ARG A 185 -7.64 18.63 -1.96
N GLY A 186 -8.03 19.40 -2.98
CA GLY A 186 -7.57 20.79 -3.11
C GLY A 186 -6.04 20.85 -3.08
N ASP A 187 -5.46 21.58 -2.12
CA ASP A 187 -4.01 21.68 -1.91
C ASP A 187 -3.43 20.59 -1.00
N ARG A 188 -4.24 19.68 -0.45
CA ARG A 188 -3.80 18.65 0.51
C ARG A 188 -3.48 17.34 -0.18
N VAL A 189 -2.44 16.65 0.29
CA VAL A 189 -2.03 15.32 -0.22
C VAL A 189 -1.68 14.36 0.93
N ILE A 190 -2.06 13.10 0.74
CA ILE A 190 -1.63 11.95 1.53
C ILE A 190 -0.78 11.05 0.62
N PHE A 191 0.43 10.73 1.07
CA PHE A 191 1.37 9.88 0.32
C PHE A 191 1.31 8.43 0.79
N LEU A 192 1.27 7.50 -0.17
CA LEU A 192 1.13 6.06 0.04
C LEU A 192 2.17 5.33 -0.85
N PRO A 193 3.46 5.38 -0.47
CA PRO A 193 4.55 4.87 -1.31
C PRO A 193 4.61 3.34 -1.38
N GLY A 194 3.97 2.63 -0.44
CA GLY A 194 4.32 1.23 -0.15
C GLY A 194 5.81 1.15 0.19
N ASP A 195 6.51 0.25 -0.48
CA ASP A 195 7.95 0.03 -0.28
C ASP A 195 8.81 0.73 -1.34
N ALA A 196 8.20 1.58 -2.18
CA ALA A 196 8.90 2.25 -3.26
C ALA A 196 9.67 3.49 -2.81
N PRO A 197 10.96 3.64 -3.19
CA PRO A 197 11.72 4.84 -2.88
C PRO A 197 11.09 6.10 -3.49
N PHE A 198 11.02 7.18 -2.71
CA PHE A 198 10.32 8.41 -3.10
C PHE A 198 10.82 9.04 -4.41
N ASP A 199 12.10 8.90 -4.74
CA ASP A 199 12.71 9.43 -5.96
C ASP A 199 12.27 8.74 -7.24
N ARG A 200 11.65 7.56 -7.11
CA ARG A 200 11.14 6.78 -8.23
C ARG A 200 9.69 7.13 -8.57
N ILE A 201 8.97 7.80 -7.66
CA ILE A 201 7.55 8.11 -7.80
C ILE A 201 7.39 9.48 -8.47
N ARG A 202 7.07 9.50 -9.77
CA ARG A 202 7.00 10.70 -10.60
C ARG A 202 5.90 11.64 -10.16
N HIS A 203 4.72 11.10 -9.82
CA HIS A 203 3.58 11.96 -9.47
C HIS A 203 3.77 12.73 -8.15
N TYR A 204 4.69 12.29 -7.29
CA TYR A 204 5.03 13.05 -6.08
C TYR A 204 5.73 14.37 -6.42
N ARG A 205 6.54 14.40 -7.49
CA ARG A 205 7.14 15.65 -8.01
C ARG A 205 6.07 16.58 -8.57
N LEU A 206 5.08 16.03 -9.29
CA LEU A 206 3.95 16.83 -9.81
C LEU A 206 3.17 17.50 -8.67
N HIS A 207 2.99 16.80 -7.55
CA HIS A 207 2.37 17.40 -6.36
C HIS A 207 3.19 18.55 -5.76
N GLN A 208 4.52 18.43 -5.79
CA GLN A 208 5.42 19.49 -5.33
C GLN A 208 5.32 20.72 -6.24
N GLU A 209 5.30 20.51 -7.56
CA GLU A 209 5.14 21.56 -8.57
C GLU A 209 3.78 22.26 -8.45
N ASP A 210 2.72 21.52 -8.14
CA ASP A 210 1.39 22.03 -7.83
C ASP A 210 1.32 22.84 -6.51
N GLY A 211 2.38 22.87 -5.71
CA GLY A 211 2.42 23.55 -4.42
C GLY A 211 1.51 22.91 -3.36
N ARG A 212 1.27 21.60 -3.46
CA ARG A 212 0.45 20.87 -2.48
C ARG A 212 1.16 20.80 -1.13
N LYS A 213 0.39 20.48 -0.09
CA LYS A 213 0.81 20.32 1.30
C LYS A 213 0.53 18.91 1.75
N MET A 214 1.56 18.24 2.27
CA MET A 214 1.39 16.94 2.89
C MET A 214 0.59 17.09 4.19
N VAL A 215 -0.44 16.26 4.34
CA VAL A 215 -1.17 16.08 5.60
C VAL A 215 -1.05 14.66 6.14
N GLY A 216 -0.53 13.74 5.33
CA GLY A 216 -0.34 12.37 5.73
C GLY A 216 0.70 11.63 4.92
N LEU A 217 1.33 10.66 5.57
CA LEU A 217 2.27 9.73 4.99
C LEU A 217 2.06 8.35 5.62
N VAL A 218 1.87 7.31 4.80
CA VAL A 218 2.20 5.96 5.24
C VAL A 218 3.71 5.80 5.06
N ALA A 219 4.40 5.46 6.13
CA ALA A 219 5.86 5.41 6.15
C ALA A 219 6.37 4.44 5.09
N PHE A 220 7.33 4.92 4.29
CA PHE A 220 8.02 4.13 3.28
C PHE A 220 8.53 2.82 3.88
N HIS A 221 8.19 1.70 3.24
CA HIS A 221 8.67 0.37 3.63
C HIS A 221 8.48 0.12 5.13
N HIS A 222 7.29 0.41 5.64
CA HIS A 222 6.94 0.28 7.06
C HIS A 222 7.81 1.10 8.04
N GLY A 223 8.56 2.08 7.52
CA GLY A 223 9.57 2.85 8.26
C GLY A 223 10.98 2.26 8.21
N SER A 224 11.29 1.43 7.21
CA SER A 224 12.59 0.76 7.09
C SER A 224 13.75 1.72 6.79
N GLY A 225 14.94 1.35 7.29
CA GLY A 225 16.21 1.93 6.84
C GLY A 225 16.71 1.32 5.53
N ASN A 226 16.15 0.19 5.08
CA ASN A 226 16.50 -0.41 3.80
C ASN A 226 16.04 0.47 2.65
N HIS A 227 16.89 0.65 1.63
CA HIS A 227 16.69 1.61 0.54
C HIS A 227 16.49 3.06 0.99
N TRP A 228 16.79 3.39 2.26
CA TRP A 228 16.87 4.78 2.72
C TRP A 228 18.02 5.48 2.03
N ARG A 229 17.72 6.52 1.27
CA ARG A 229 18.68 7.28 0.45
C ARG A 229 18.53 8.76 0.72
N ASN A 230 19.52 9.55 0.28
CA ASN A 230 19.46 11.02 0.34
C ASN A 230 18.15 11.55 -0.25
N ALA A 231 17.61 10.93 -1.31
CA ALA A 231 16.37 11.40 -1.90
C ALA A 231 15.13 11.17 -1.01
N THR A 232 15.13 10.15 -0.15
CA THR A 232 14.11 9.98 0.89
C THR A 232 14.21 11.10 1.92
N GLU A 233 15.43 11.45 2.32
CA GLU A 233 15.69 12.55 3.24
C GLU A 233 15.25 13.89 2.66
N GLU A 234 15.61 14.18 1.41
CA GLU A 234 15.19 15.40 0.70
C GLU A 234 13.67 15.47 0.50
N PHE A 235 13.01 14.33 0.27
CA PHE A 235 11.55 14.26 0.25
C PHE A 235 10.97 14.70 1.61
N LEU A 236 11.47 14.17 2.73
CA LEU A 236 10.98 14.57 4.05
C LEU A 236 11.28 16.03 4.37
N LYS A 237 12.46 16.56 4.04
CA LYS A 237 12.78 17.99 4.19
C LYS A 237 11.82 18.90 3.42
N THR A 238 11.40 18.46 2.23
CA THR A 238 10.52 19.21 1.35
C THR A 238 9.09 19.23 1.87
N TRP A 239 8.60 18.07 2.31
CA TRP A 239 7.17 17.86 2.58
C TRP A 239 6.78 17.97 4.05
N ALA A 240 7.68 17.60 4.95
CA ALA A 240 7.41 17.67 6.37
C ALA A 240 7.41 19.13 6.84
N SER A 241 6.46 19.47 7.69
CA SER A 241 6.38 20.78 8.30
C SER A 241 5.96 20.62 9.76
N PRO A 242 6.82 20.99 10.72
CA PRO A 242 6.50 20.86 12.14
C PRO A 242 5.34 21.78 12.56
N ASN A 243 4.96 22.75 11.72
CA ASN A 243 3.87 23.69 11.96
C ASN A 243 2.54 23.23 11.35
N MET A 244 2.51 22.09 10.66
CA MET A 244 1.30 21.53 10.06
C MET A 244 0.86 20.28 10.84
N ASP A 245 -0.45 20.07 10.95
CA ASP A 245 -1.00 18.82 11.47
C ASP A 245 -0.80 17.72 10.41
N GLN A 246 0.32 17.00 10.53
CA GLN A 246 0.72 15.90 9.66
C GLN A 246 0.71 14.59 10.43
N LYS A 247 0.28 13.51 9.76
CA LYS A 247 0.34 12.15 10.31
C LYS A 247 1.32 11.29 9.54
N VAL A 248 2.20 10.59 10.25
CA VAL A 248 3.03 9.52 9.72
C VAL A 248 2.59 8.21 10.34
N VAL A 249 2.22 7.25 9.49
CA VAL A 249 1.69 5.96 9.93
C VAL A 249 2.67 4.85 9.60
N PHE A 250 3.08 4.10 10.61
CA PHE A 250 3.95 2.93 10.49
C PHE A 250 3.09 1.66 10.60
N SER A 251 3.07 0.83 9.55
CA SER A 251 2.37 -0.47 9.57
C SER A 251 3.37 -1.60 9.76
N TYR A 252 3.44 -2.16 10.97
CA TYR A 252 4.42 -3.19 11.29
C TYR A 252 3.91 -4.15 12.37
N GLY A 253 4.60 -5.27 12.54
CA GLY A 253 4.30 -6.24 13.58
C GLY A 253 4.98 -5.92 14.92
N ASP A 254 4.27 -6.11 16.03
CA ASP A 254 4.82 -5.96 17.39
C ASP A 254 4.83 -7.32 18.15
N PRO A 255 5.97 -7.79 18.69
CA PRO A 255 7.29 -7.17 18.66
C PRO A 255 7.87 -7.09 17.24
N ASN A 256 8.63 -6.02 16.99
CA ASN A 256 9.30 -5.77 15.72
C ASN A 256 10.45 -6.76 15.54
N THR A 257 10.34 -7.64 14.54
CA THR A 257 11.37 -8.64 14.19
C THR A 257 12.12 -8.31 12.91
N TYR A 258 11.81 -7.17 12.29
CA TYR A 258 12.37 -6.73 11.01
C TYR A 258 13.18 -5.42 11.15
N ASP A 259 13.45 -5.00 12.39
CA ASP A 259 14.21 -3.79 12.72
C ASP A 259 13.65 -2.48 12.13
N HIS A 260 12.37 -2.45 11.77
CA HIS A 260 11.65 -1.22 11.41
C HIS A 260 10.26 -1.10 12.08
N PRO A 261 9.85 0.12 12.50
CA PRO A 261 10.35 1.40 12.01
C PRO A 261 11.66 1.85 12.65
N VAL A 262 12.51 2.51 11.86
CA VAL A 262 13.67 3.28 12.31
C VAL A 262 13.20 4.71 12.55
N LEU A 263 12.65 4.98 13.73
CA LEU A 263 11.99 6.26 14.03
C LEU A 263 12.93 7.46 13.93
N ASP A 264 14.21 7.28 14.29
CA ASP A 264 15.27 8.29 14.20
C ASP A 264 15.40 8.90 12.80
N ASN A 265 14.99 8.18 11.75
CA ASN A 265 15.01 8.68 10.38
C ASN A 265 13.90 9.72 10.09
N TYR A 266 12.82 9.72 10.88
CA TYR A 266 11.65 10.58 10.71
C TYR A 266 11.59 11.70 11.77
N GLU A 267 12.08 11.45 12.99
CA GLU A 267 12.08 12.40 14.11
C GLU A 267 12.63 13.80 13.80
N PRO A 268 13.68 13.98 12.96
CA PRO A 268 14.18 15.31 12.62
C PRO A 268 13.18 16.18 11.85
N TYR A 269 12.18 15.57 11.23
CA TYR A 269 11.26 16.23 10.28
C TYR A 269 9.87 16.47 10.85
N PHE A 270 9.46 15.67 11.84
CA PHE A 270 8.11 15.68 12.39
C PHE A 270 8.12 15.87 13.90
N GLY A 271 7.07 16.51 14.43
CA GLY A 271 6.82 16.48 15.87
C GLY A 271 6.39 15.09 16.33
N ALA A 272 6.75 14.70 17.56
CA ALA A 272 6.43 13.37 18.11
C ALA A 272 4.92 13.01 18.07
N SER A 273 4.02 14.00 18.11
CA SER A 273 2.57 13.79 18.00
C SER A 273 2.10 13.36 16.59
N ALA A 274 2.96 13.44 15.58
CA ALA A 274 2.65 13.04 14.22
C ALA A 274 2.66 11.50 14.02
N PHE A 275 3.27 10.74 14.94
CA PHE A 275 3.56 9.34 14.73
C PHE A 275 2.47 8.41 15.25
N PHE A 276 2.00 7.52 14.36
CA PHE A 276 1.00 6.50 14.64
C PHE A 276 1.53 5.14 14.19
N ALA A 277 1.30 4.11 15.00
CA ALA A 277 1.74 2.75 14.70
C ALA A 277 0.54 1.81 14.73
N THR A 278 0.37 0.97 13.71
CA THR A 278 -0.79 0.07 13.63
C THR A 278 -0.95 -0.87 14.84
N PRO A 279 0.12 -1.38 15.51
CA PRO A 279 -0.02 -2.15 16.74
C PRO A 279 -0.72 -1.42 17.89
N GLN A 280 -0.62 -0.08 17.96
CA GLN A 280 -1.26 0.73 18.99
C GLN A 280 -2.79 0.59 18.96
N VAL A 281 -3.37 0.37 17.77
CA VAL A 281 -4.82 0.10 17.60
C VAL A 281 -5.21 -1.17 18.34
N ARG A 282 -4.43 -2.25 18.20
CA ARG A 282 -4.70 -3.53 18.88
C ARG A 282 -4.42 -3.46 20.37
N GLN A 283 -3.41 -2.71 20.78
CA GLN A 283 -3.12 -2.41 22.19
C GLN A 283 -4.19 -1.49 22.81
N ARG A 284 -5.12 -0.97 22.00
CA ARG A 284 -6.21 -0.04 22.38
C ARG A 284 -5.68 1.25 23.00
N THR A 285 -4.47 1.64 22.64
CA THR A 285 -3.90 2.93 23.04
C THR A 285 -4.39 4.04 22.12
N ILE A 286 -4.87 3.69 20.92
CA ILE A 286 -5.55 4.59 19.96
C ILE A 286 -6.75 3.90 19.28
N GLY A 287 -7.62 4.70 18.66
CA GLY A 287 -8.66 4.21 17.75
C GLY A 287 -8.11 3.84 16.35
N PRO A 288 -8.99 3.51 15.38
CA PRO A 288 -8.57 3.27 14.00
C PRO A 288 -7.74 4.45 13.44
N ILE A 289 -6.69 4.15 12.68
CA ILE A 289 -5.79 5.18 12.14
C ILE A 289 -6.36 5.72 10.84
N HIS A 290 -7.09 6.83 10.94
CA HIS A 290 -7.54 7.61 9.80
C HIS A 290 -6.59 8.79 9.55
N ILE A 291 -6.10 8.87 8.31
CA ILE A 291 -5.44 10.04 7.74
C ILE A 291 -6.51 10.80 6.95
N ARG A 292 -6.89 12.00 7.39
CA ARG A 292 -7.99 12.76 6.78
C ARG A 292 -7.48 13.76 5.73
N LEU A 293 -8.19 13.83 4.61
CA LEU A 293 -7.99 14.79 3.53
C LEU A 293 -8.46 16.19 3.87
#